data_AF-L7QWX1-F1
#
_entry.id   AF-L7QWX1-F1
#
_cell.length_a   1.000
_cell.length_b   1.000
_cell.length_c   1.000
_cell.angle_alpha   90.00
_cell.angle_beta   90.00
_cell.angle_gamma   90.00
#
_symmetry.space_group_name_H-M   'P 1'
#
loop_
_entity.id
_entity.type
_entity.pdbx_description
1 polymer ?
#
loop_
_entity_poly.entity_id
_entity_poly.type
_entity_poly.pdbx_seq_one_letter_code
_entity_poly.pdbx_strand_id
1 'polypeptide(L)'
;RRAPNMGWLTFTFGLERKFKQLCKELEVVRTHQQQESLKFMAHFHRQFIIRDGKRNQKPEGGKQPVELFELRSNGSALCTRLVQVRPDATQLNSAFCYILNVPLEGANESSSALVYAWIGSKSDADSARLIELIAEQKFNNPWVSLQVLTEGSEPDNFFWVALGGRKPYDDDASFLDYTRLFRCSNEKGYFTVSEKCT
;
A
#
# COMPACT_ATOMS: atom_id res chain seq x y z
N ARG A 1 4.08 14.93 -5.08
CA ARG A 1 5.02 14.10 -5.89
C ARG A 1 6.35 14.04 -5.15
N ARG A 2 6.84 12.83 -4.77
CA ARG A 2 8.10 12.67 -4.02
C ARG A 2 9.28 12.23 -4.90
N ALA A 3 9.03 11.56 -6.02
CA ALA A 3 10.07 11.11 -6.95
C ALA A 3 10.49 12.23 -7.94
N PRO A 4 11.80 12.42 -8.19
CA PRO A 4 12.30 13.41 -9.13
C PRO A 4 12.05 13.00 -10.59
N ASN A 5 11.89 14.00 -11.47
CA ASN A 5 11.69 13.77 -12.91
C ASN A 5 12.94 13.24 -13.64
N MET A 6 14.12 13.29 -13.02
CA MET A 6 15.39 12.96 -13.67
C MET A 6 15.44 11.55 -14.23
N GLY A 7 14.97 10.54 -13.49
CA GLY A 7 14.98 9.16 -13.97
C GLY A 7 14.16 8.95 -15.25
N TRP A 8 13.03 9.66 -15.38
CA TRP A 8 12.22 9.65 -16.58
C TRP A 8 12.98 10.27 -17.77
N LEU A 9 13.60 11.43 -17.57
CA LEU A 9 14.38 12.10 -18.62
C LEU A 9 15.57 11.24 -19.07
N THR A 10 16.28 10.60 -18.12
CA THR A 10 17.38 9.69 -18.44
C THR A 10 16.91 8.49 -19.28
N PHE A 11 15.75 7.91 -18.96
CA PHE A 11 15.17 6.85 -19.77
C PHE A 11 14.83 7.34 -21.19
N THR A 12 14.06 8.42 -21.30
CA THR A 12 13.57 8.95 -22.59
C THR A 12 14.71 9.35 -23.52
N PHE A 13 15.71 10.09 -23.02
CA PHE A 13 16.81 10.57 -23.86
C PHE A 13 17.96 9.57 -24.04
N GLY A 14 18.00 8.49 -23.26
CA GLY A 14 19.08 7.50 -23.30
C GLY A 14 18.62 6.12 -23.75
N LEU A 15 17.77 5.49 -22.96
CA LEU A 15 17.44 4.06 -23.09
C LEU A 15 16.31 3.80 -24.09
N GLU A 16 15.36 4.71 -24.23
CA GLU A 16 14.18 4.49 -25.07
C GLU A 16 14.56 4.15 -26.51
N ARG A 17 15.53 4.86 -27.10
CA ARG A 17 16.03 4.59 -28.46
C ARG A 17 16.63 3.20 -28.59
N LYS A 18 17.34 2.71 -27.56
CA LYS A 18 17.94 1.37 -27.55
C LYS A 18 16.85 0.29 -27.49
N PHE A 19 15.81 0.48 -26.68
CA PHE A 19 14.69 -0.45 -26.62
C PHE A 19 13.88 -0.49 -27.92
N LYS A 20 13.67 0.66 -28.56
CA LYS A 20 12.98 0.73 -29.87
C LYS A 20 13.74 0.03 -31.00
N GLN A 21 15.07 -0.12 -30.89
CA GLN A 21 15.85 -0.92 -31.84
C GLN A 21 15.63 -2.43 -31.65
N LEU A 22 15.34 -2.87 -30.42
CA LEU A 22 15.11 -4.28 -30.09
C LEU A 22 13.65 -4.70 -30.28
N CYS A 23 12.72 -3.80 -29.97
CA CYS A 23 11.27 -4.04 -30.06
C CYS A 23 10.64 -2.96 -30.94
N LYS A 24 10.21 -3.35 -32.15
CA LYS A 24 9.63 -2.43 -33.14
C LYS A 24 8.30 -1.84 -32.68
N GLU A 25 7.52 -2.58 -31.89
CA GLU A 25 6.21 -2.17 -31.36
C GLU A 25 6.28 -1.88 -29.86
N LEU A 26 7.20 -0.99 -29.46
CA LEU A 26 7.35 -0.58 -28.07
C LEU A 26 6.39 0.57 -27.73
N GLU A 27 5.44 0.31 -26.83
CA GLU A 27 4.65 1.34 -26.17
C GLU A 27 5.34 1.80 -24.87
N VAL A 28 5.53 3.11 -24.72
CA VAL A 28 6.13 3.71 -23.53
C VAL A 28 5.06 4.50 -22.78
N VAL A 29 4.67 4.00 -21.60
CA VAL A 29 3.63 4.63 -20.76
C VAL A 29 4.26 5.15 -19.48
N ARG A 30 4.09 6.44 -19.21
CA ARG A 30 4.47 7.05 -17.94
C ARG A 30 3.31 6.98 -16.97
N THR A 31 3.51 6.34 -15.82
CA THR A 31 2.52 6.29 -14.75
C THR A 31 2.98 7.09 -13.53
N HIS A 32 2.03 7.50 -12.71
CA HIS A 32 2.29 8.06 -11.38
C HIS A 32 1.84 7.07 -10.31
N GLN A 33 2.48 7.15 -9.14
CA GLN A 33 2.12 6.34 -7.98
C GLN A 33 0.63 6.49 -7.67
N GLN A 34 -0.06 5.36 -7.48
CA GLN A 34 -1.52 5.25 -7.30
C GLN A 34 -2.36 5.67 -8.54
N GLN A 35 -1.73 5.85 -9.69
CA GLN A 35 -2.37 6.09 -10.99
C GLN A 35 -1.93 5.05 -12.02
N GLU A 36 -1.57 3.85 -11.57
CA GLU A 36 -1.18 2.75 -12.45
C GLU A 36 -2.39 2.18 -13.20
N SER A 37 -2.18 1.79 -14.46
CA SER A 37 -3.23 1.22 -15.30
C SER A 37 -3.59 -0.22 -14.90
N LEU A 38 -4.79 -0.67 -15.27
CA LEU A 38 -5.22 -2.07 -15.07
C LEU A 38 -4.23 -3.07 -15.68
N LYS A 39 -3.75 -2.79 -16.90
CA LYS A 39 -2.76 -3.62 -17.60
C LYS A 39 -1.48 -3.76 -16.78
N PHE A 40 -0.98 -2.66 -16.21
CA PHE A 40 0.21 -2.71 -15.35
C PHE A 40 -0.06 -3.53 -14.09
N MET A 41 -1.15 -3.24 -13.39
CA MET A 41 -1.54 -3.90 -12.13
C MET A 41 -1.71 -5.42 -12.28
N ALA A 42 -2.20 -5.89 -13.42
CA ALA A 42 -2.42 -7.32 -13.69
C ALA A 42 -1.14 -8.18 -13.59
N HIS A 43 0.05 -7.61 -13.83
CA HIS A 43 1.32 -8.33 -13.75
C HIS A 43 1.70 -8.74 -12.32
N PHE A 44 1.10 -8.11 -11.30
CA PHE A 44 1.45 -8.32 -9.90
C PHE A 44 0.50 -9.29 -9.20
N HIS A 45 -0.49 -9.82 -9.90
CA HIS A 45 -1.45 -10.79 -9.36
C HIS A 45 -2.04 -10.34 -8.00
N ARG A 46 -2.44 -9.06 -7.90
CA ARG A 46 -3.02 -8.42 -6.70
C ARG A 46 -2.04 -8.17 -5.55
N GLN A 47 -0.74 -8.43 -5.73
CA GLN A 47 0.31 -8.28 -4.70
C GLN A 47 1.24 -7.10 -4.96
N PHE A 48 0.70 -5.97 -5.43
CA PHE A 48 1.50 -4.77 -5.70
C PHE A 48 1.76 -3.98 -4.41
N ILE A 49 3.02 -3.93 -3.97
CA ILE A 49 3.42 -3.25 -2.73
C ILE A 49 4.05 -1.89 -3.04
N ILE A 50 3.54 -0.85 -2.40
CA ILE A 50 4.05 0.51 -2.50
C ILE A 50 4.67 0.89 -1.15
N ARG A 51 6.00 0.93 -1.11
CA ARG A 51 6.75 1.46 0.04
C ARG A 51 6.93 2.97 -0.10
N ASP A 52 6.85 3.67 1.02
CA ASP A 52 7.12 5.10 1.08
C ASP A 52 8.62 5.35 1.22
N GLY A 53 9.10 6.48 0.69
CA GLY A 53 10.52 6.85 0.72
C GLY A 53 11.34 6.37 -0.48
N LYS A 54 12.67 6.29 -0.30
CA LYS A 54 13.63 5.99 -1.36
C LYS A 54 14.12 4.55 -1.25
N ARG A 55 14.34 3.90 -2.41
CA ARG A 55 15.03 2.61 -2.47
C ARG A 55 16.44 2.75 -1.87
N ASN A 56 16.86 1.76 -1.07
CA ASN A 56 18.17 1.69 -0.41
C ASN A 56 18.47 2.84 0.57
N GLN A 57 17.43 3.49 1.12
CA GLN A 57 17.63 4.42 2.22
C GLN A 57 18.20 3.67 3.43
N LYS A 58 19.36 4.12 3.92
CA LYS A 58 19.95 3.54 5.12
C LYS A 58 19.08 3.88 6.33
N PRO A 59 18.81 2.93 7.23
CA PRO A 59 18.03 3.21 8.43
C PRO A 59 18.74 4.24 9.32
N GLU A 60 17.99 5.19 9.86
CA GLU A 60 18.52 6.15 10.82
C GLU A 60 18.87 5.42 12.13
N GLY A 61 20.10 5.61 12.62
CA GLY A 61 20.57 4.89 13.81
C GLY A 61 20.81 3.38 13.60
N GLY A 62 20.84 2.90 12.34
CA GLY A 62 21.13 1.50 12.01
C GLY A 62 20.00 0.50 12.31
N LYS A 63 18.84 0.98 12.80
CA LYS A 63 17.68 0.15 13.13
C LYS A 63 16.61 0.28 12.05
N GLN A 64 16.10 -0.85 11.56
CA GLN A 64 14.97 -0.83 10.63
C GLN A 64 13.74 -0.22 11.32
N PRO A 65 12.98 0.65 10.64
CA PRO A 65 11.79 1.26 11.22
C PRO A 65 10.64 0.25 11.28
N VAL A 66 9.70 0.47 12.19
CA VAL A 66 8.38 -0.17 12.14
C VAL A 66 7.65 0.28 10.88
N GLU A 67 7.00 -0.65 10.20
CA GLU A 67 6.26 -0.38 8.96
C GLU A 67 4.82 -0.85 9.09
N LEU A 68 3.87 0.02 8.76
CA LEU A 68 2.47 -0.32 8.65
C LEU A 68 2.06 -0.22 7.18
N PHE A 69 1.35 -1.23 6.70
CA PHE A 69 0.81 -1.27 5.35
C PHE A 69 -0.69 -1.48 5.38
N GLU A 70 -1.41 -0.72 4.56
CA GLU A 70 -2.85 -0.81 4.39
C GLU A 70 -3.17 -1.47 3.05
N LEU A 71 -4.06 -2.47 3.05
CA LEU A 71 -4.56 -3.08 1.85
C LEU A 71 -5.69 -2.22 1.25
N ARG A 72 -5.44 -1.66 0.07
CA ARG A 72 -6.39 -0.82 -0.65
C ARG A 72 -6.91 -1.50 -1.90
N SER A 73 -8.22 -1.43 -2.12
CA SER A 73 -8.88 -1.88 -3.33
C SER A 73 -9.69 -0.74 -3.95
N ASN A 74 -9.48 -0.47 -5.24
CA ASN A 74 -10.24 0.55 -5.97
C ASN A 74 -11.20 -0.13 -6.95
N GLY A 75 -12.43 -0.39 -6.53
CA GLY A 75 -13.56 -0.83 -7.36
C GLY A 75 -13.47 -2.23 -7.98
N SER A 76 -12.27 -2.80 -8.17
CA SER A 76 -12.06 -4.15 -8.68
C SER A 76 -10.96 -4.85 -7.88
N ALA A 77 -11.18 -6.14 -7.58
CA ALA A 77 -10.20 -7.01 -6.92
C ALA A 77 -8.83 -7.04 -7.64
N LEU A 78 -8.80 -6.81 -8.97
CA LEU A 78 -7.58 -6.74 -9.77
C LEU A 78 -6.71 -5.52 -9.43
N CYS A 79 -7.28 -4.48 -8.82
CA CYS A 79 -6.62 -3.22 -8.49
C CYS A 79 -6.20 -3.11 -7.02
N THR A 80 -5.84 -4.25 -6.42
CA THR A 80 -5.39 -4.25 -5.03
C THR A 80 -3.95 -3.74 -4.92
N ARG A 81 -3.69 -2.91 -3.90
CA ARG A 81 -2.37 -2.37 -3.57
C ARG A 81 -2.15 -2.50 -2.07
N LEU A 82 -0.96 -2.90 -1.67
CA LEU A 82 -0.53 -2.81 -0.28
C LEU A 82 0.31 -1.53 -0.13
N VAL A 83 -0.23 -0.51 0.52
CA VAL A 83 0.38 0.83 0.59
C VAL A 83 0.93 1.08 1.97
N GLN A 84 2.21 1.46 2.06
CA GLN A 84 2.81 1.86 3.32
C GLN A 84 2.18 3.16 3.82
N VAL A 85 1.74 3.15 5.07
CA VAL A 85 1.17 4.27 5.81
C VAL A 85 2.01 4.53 7.06
N ARG A 86 1.70 5.61 7.77
CA ARG A 86 2.39 5.93 9.03
C ARG A 86 2.10 4.83 10.06
N PRO A 87 3.09 4.27 10.76
CA PRO A 87 2.87 3.28 11.82
C PRO A 87 2.30 3.97 13.07
N ASP A 88 1.01 4.27 13.03
CA ASP A 88 0.29 4.91 14.12
C ASP A 88 -1.10 4.27 14.22
N ALA A 89 -1.55 3.98 15.44
CA ALA A 89 -2.85 3.34 15.68
C ALA A 89 -4.01 4.12 15.04
N THR A 90 -3.91 5.45 14.92
CA THR A 90 -4.91 6.30 14.25
C THR A 90 -5.10 6.01 12.74
N GLN A 91 -4.24 5.19 12.13
CA GLN A 91 -4.35 4.82 10.72
C GLN A 91 -5.14 3.53 10.49
N LEU A 92 -5.48 2.79 11.55
CA LEU A 92 -6.32 1.60 11.44
C LEU A 92 -7.76 2.00 11.10
N ASN A 93 -8.48 1.08 10.45
CA ASN A 93 -9.90 1.18 10.26
C ASN A 93 -10.51 -0.23 10.13
N SER A 94 -11.65 -0.43 10.80
CA SER A 94 -12.29 -1.74 10.92
C SER A 94 -12.73 -2.34 9.59
N ALA A 95 -12.89 -1.54 8.52
CA ALA A 95 -13.25 -2.01 7.19
C ALA A 95 -12.06 -2.50 6.34
N PHE A 96 -10.82 -2.30 6.80
CA PHE A 96 -9.62 -2.62 6.02
C PHE A 96 -8.73 -3.68 6.70
N CYS A 97 -7.76 -4.18 5.94
CA CYS A 97 -6.76 -5.12 6.38
C CYS A 97 -5.37 -4.46 6.34
N TYR A 98 -4.50 -4.85 7.27
CA TYR A 98 -3.18 -4.24 7.43
C TYR A 98 -2.09 -5.28 7.64
N ILE A 99 -0.85 -4.94 7.28
CA ILE A 99 0.35 -5.65 7.70
C ILE A 99 1.20 -4.71 8.55
N LEU A 100 1.44 -5.08 9.80
CA LEU A 100 2.38 -4.41 10.69
C LEU A 100 3.67 -5.23 10.78
N ASN A 101 4.78 -4.68 10.28
CA ASN A 101 6.11 -5.28 10.37
C ASN A 101 6.90 -4.56 11.47
N VAL A 102 7.27 -5.29 12.51
CA VAL A 102 7.98 -4.79 13.70
C VAL A 102 9.36 -5.43 13.77
N PRO A 103 10.43 -4.72 13.34
CA PRO A 103 11.79 -5.23 13.46
C PRO A 103 12.19 -5.42 14.93
N LEU A 104 12.88 -6.52 15.25
CA LEU A 104 13.44 -6.76 16.56
C LEU A 104 14.89 -6.26 16.61
N GLU A 105 15.31 -5.69 17.76
CA GLU A 105 16.69 -5.22 17.92
C GLU A 105 17.69 -6.38 17.98
N GLY A 106 18.83 -6.24 17.29
CA GLY A 106 20.01 -7.08 17.52
C GLY A 106 20.45 -8.02 16.39
N ALA A 107 19.85 -7.97 15.20
CA ALA A 107 20.18 -8.94 14.16
C ALA A 107 20.95 -8.32 12.96
N ASN A 108 22.26 -8.58 12.94
CA ASN A 108 23.09 -8.52 11.74
C ASN A 108 22.61 -9.58 10.73
N GLU A 109 22.60 -9.21 9.44
CA GLU A 109 22.30 -9.98 8.21
C GLU A 109 20.99 -10.82 8.13
N SER A 110 20.42 -11.28 9.23
CA SER A 110 19.13 -12.00 9.32
C SER A 110 18.22 -11.31 10.34
N SER A 111 17.77 -10.10 10.00
CA SER A 111 16.93 -9.27 10.86
C SER A 111 15.61 -9.97 11.21
N SER A 112 15.48 -10.42 12.47
CA SER A 112 14.24 -10.98 12.99
C SER A 112 13.17 -9.89 13.13
N ALA A 113 11.91 -10.27 12.93
CA ALA A 113 10.79 -9.36 13.05
C ALA A 113 9.52 -10.07 13.52
N LEU A 114 8.61 -9.31 14.14
CA LEU A 114 7.23 -9.71 14.36
C LEU A 114 6.39 -9.12 13.23
N VAL A 115 5.61 -9.96 12.55
CA VAL A 115 4.73 -9.52 11.47
C VAL A 115 3.29 -9.86 11.85
N TYR A 116 2.44 -8.86 11.86
CA TYR A 116 1.01 -9.02 12.14
C TYR A 116 0.21 -8.74 10.88
N ALA A 117 -0.52 -9.73 10.39
CA ALA A 117 -1.60 -9.53 9.43
C ALA A 117 -2.87 -9.22 10.22
N TRP A 118 -3.26 -7.96 10.30
CA TRP A 118 -4.42 -7.50 11.06
C TRP A 118 -5.64 -7.39 10.14
N ILE A 119 -6.74 -8.01 10.55
CA ILE A 119 -7.98 -8.12 9.79
C ILE A 119 -9.05 -7.33 10.56
N GLY A 120 -9.49 -6.22 9.97
CA GLY A 120 -10.59 -5.43 10.51
C GLY A 120 -11.89 -6.22 10.54
N SER A 121 -12.70 -6.00 11.58
CA SER A 121 -13.96 -6.70 11.85
C SER A 121 -15.03 -6.50 10.77
N LYS A 122 -14.94 -5.42 9.99
CA LYS A 122 -15.83 -5.08 8.87
C LYS A 122 -15.18 -5.32 7.50
N SER A 123 -13.97 -5.90 7.45
CA SER A 123 -13.28 -6.20 6.19
C SER A 123 -13.93 -7.35 5.44
N ASP A 124 -13.85 -7.34 4.11
CA ASP A 124 -14.40 -8.41 3.29
C ASP A 124 -13.49 -9.67 3.28
N ALA A 125 -14.10 -10.84 3.08
CA ALA A 125 -13.40 -12.12 3.14
C ALA A 125 -12.36 -12.34 2.03
N ASP A 126 -12.41 -11.59 0.91
CA ASP A 126 -11.40 -11.65 -0.14
C ASP A 126 -10.16 -10.82 0.25
N SER A 127 -10.36 -9.64 0.86
CA SER A 127 -9.29 -8.84 1.47
C SER A 127 -8.58 -9.57 2.61
N ALA A 128 -9.33 -10.23 3.50
CA ALA A 128 -8.76 -11.02 4.60
C ALA A 128 -7.87 -12.17 4.08
N ARG A 129 -8.35 -12.96 3.11
CA ARG A 129 -7.54 -14.02 2.49
C ARG A 129 -6.32 -13.46 1.77
N LEU A 130 -6.46 -12.31 1.10
CA LEU A 130 -5.37 -11.70 0.35
C LEU A 130 -4.29 -11.13 1.29
N ILE A 131 -4.66 -10.51 2.41
CA ILE A 131 -3.66 -9.97 3.35
C ILE A 131 -2.81 -11.08 3.96
N GLU A 132 -3.44 -12.19 4.34
CA GLU A 132 -2.75 -13.39 4.84
C GLU A 132 -1.78 -13.95 3.79
N LEU A 133 -2.23 -14.09 2.54
CA LEU A 133 -1.39 -14.56 1.44
C LEU A 133 -0.19 -13.65 1.19
N ILE A 134 -0.40 -12.32 1.19
CA ILE A 134 0.68 -11.35 1.00
C ILE A 134 1.66 -11.40 2.17
N ALA A 135 1.16 -11.49 3.40
CA ALA A 135 1.98 -11.59 4.60
C ALA A 135 2.88 -12.84 4.54
N GLU A 136 2.30 -14.00 4.19
CA GLU A 136 3.05 -15.25 4.04
C GLU A 136 4.10 -15.18 2.93
N GLN A 137 3.73 -14.69 1.74
CA GLN A 137 4.64 -14.74 0.58
C GLN A 137 5.69 -13.63 0.56
N LYS A 138 5.44 -12.49 1.21
CA LYS A 138 6.28 -11.28 1.07
C LYS A 138 6.94 -10.84 2.37
N PHE A 139 6.43 -11.27 3.52
CA PHE A 139 6.92 -10.84 4.83
C PHE A 139 7.37 -12.02 5.71
N ASN A 140 6.88 -13.24 5.48
CA ASN A 140 7.32 -14.40 6.24
C ASN A 140 8.68 -14.93 5.76
N ASN A 141 9.49 -15.38 6.71
CA ASN A 141 10.75 -16.09 6.51
C ASN A 141 11.13 -16.82 7.83
N PRO A 142 12.15 -17.69 7.85
CA PRO A 142 12.49 -18.49 9.03
C PRO A 142 12.84 -17.70 10.30
N TRP A 143 13.13 -16.40 10.20
CA TRP A 143 13.48 -15.53 11.33
C TRP A 143 12.35 -14.58 11.74
N VAL A 144 11.20 -14.68 11.09
CA VAL A 144 10.01 -13.88 11.35
C VAL A 144 8.96 -14.71 12.08
N SER A 145 8.34 -14.11 13.10
CA SER A 145 7.12 -14.66 13.70
C SER A 145 5.92 -13.93 13.09
N LEU A 146 5.23 -14.63 12.19
CA LEU A 146 4.02 -14.17 11.54
C LEU A 146 2.79 -14.55 12.40
N GLN A 147 1.89 -13.59 12.62
CA GLN A 147 0.61 -13.82 13.31
C GLN A 147 -0.53 -13.17 12.53
N VAL A 148 -1.63 -13.90 12.36
CA VAL A 148 -2.88 -13.35 11.83
C VAL A 148 -3.75 -12.95 13.02
N LEU A 149 -4.18 -11.69 13.05
CA LEU A 149 -4.96 -11.11 14.13
C LEU A 149 -6.29 -10.61 13.58
N THR A 150 -7.38 -10.95 14.26
CA THR A 150 -8.66 -10.28 14.09
C THR A 150 -8.74 -9.07 15.02
N GLU A 151 -9.40 -8.01 14.56
CA GLU A 151 -9.66 -6.82 15.38
C GLU A 151 -10.25 -7.20 16.76
N GLY A 152 -9.69 -6.62 17.82
CA GLY A 152 -10.04 -6.90 19.21
C GLY A 152 -9.27 -8.06 19.86
N SER A 153 -8.46 -8.80 19.09
CA SER A 153 -7.59 -9.88 19.59
C SER A 153 -6.11 -9.49 19.61
N GLU A 154 -5.79 -8.18 19.58
CA GLU A 154 -4.42 -7.71 19.50
C GLU A 154 -3.66 -7.86 20.84
N PRO A 155 -2.39 -8.27 20.82
CA PRO A 155 -1.59 -8.38 22.03
C PRO A 155 -1.22 -7.00 22.58
N ASP A 156 -1.36 -6.80 23.89
CA ASP A 156 -1.16 -5.50 24.56
C ASP A 156 0.27 -4.93 24.42
N ASN A 157 1.30 -5.78 24.48
CA ASN A 157 2.68 -5.32 24.73
C ASN A 157 3.52 -5.04 23.47
N PHE A 158 3.14 -5.53 22.29
CA PHE A 158 3.96 -5.37 21.07
C PHE A 158 3.23 -4.67 19.93
N PHE A 159 1.99 -5.08 19.65
CA PHE A 159 1.21 -4.51 18.55
C PHE A 159 0.95 -3.01 18.77
N TRP A 160 0.37 -2.65 19.91
CA TRP A 160 0.05 -1.26 20.22
C TRP A 160 1.29 -0.41 20.47
N VAL A 161 2.33 -0.96 21.09
CA VAL A 161 3.60 -0.24 21.31
C VAL A 161 4.25 0.13 19.98
N ALA A 162 4.29 -0.80 19.01
CA ALA A 162 4.82 -0.55 17.67
C ALA A 162 4.03 0.52 16.90
N LEU A 163 2.73 0.68 17.21
CA LEU A 163 1.86 1.72 16.64
C LEU A 163 1.82 3.03 17.46
N GLY A 164 2.76 3.21 18.39
CA GLY A 164 2.84 4.43 19.19
C GLY A 164 1.74 4.55 20.26
N GLY A 165 1.30 3.41 20.80
CA GLY A 165 0.25 3.28 21.80
C GLY A 165 -1.14 3.05 21.21
N ARG A 166 -2.04 2.52 22.03
CA ARG A 166 -3.46 2.35 21.67
C ARG A 166 -4.13 3.72 21.58
N LYS A 167 -4.77 4.02 20.46
CA LYS A 167 -5.49 5.27 20.20
C LYS A 167 -6.83 4.95 19.54
N PRO A 168 -7.84 5.82 19.68
CA PRO A 168 -9.04 5.74 18.86
C PRO A 168 -8.67 5.82 17.38
N TYR A 169 -9.32 4.99 16.58
CA TYR A 169 -9.21 4.98 15.13
C TYR A 169 -10.61 4.90 14.53
N ASP A 170 -10.71 5.20 13.24
CA ASP A 170 -11.99 5.26 12.54
C ASP A 170 -12.55 3.85 12.34
N ASP A 171 -13.78 3.58 12.73
CA ASP A 171 -14.41 2.27 12.52
C ASP A 171 -15.44 2.30 11.38
N ASP A 172 -15.69 3.47 10.77
CA ASP A 172 -16.66 3.62 9.69
C ASP A 172 -15.98 3.66 8.32
N ALA A 173 -16.58 2.97 7.36
CA ALA A 173 -16.25 3.08 5.94
C ALA A 173 -17.50 3.01 5.06
N SER A 174 -18.67 3.34 5.62
CA SER A 174 -19.96 3.31 4.93
C SER A 174 -19.98 4.09 3.62
N PHE A 175 -19.10 5.10 3.48
CA PHE A 175 -18.92 5.85 2.24
C PHE A 175 -18.55 4.98 1.03
N LEU A 176 -18.00 3.77 1.24
CA LEU A 176 -17.68 2.82 0.17
C LEU A 176 -18.93 2.13 -0.41
N ASP A 177 -20.02 2.10 0.35
CA ASP A 177 -21.27 1.46 -0.06
C ASP A 177 -22.08 2.33 -1.04
N TYR A 178 -21.69 3.60 -1.20
CA TYR A 178 -22.40 4.57 -2.03
C TYR A 178 -21.59 4.95 -3.27
N THR A 179 -22.23 4.95 -4.43
CA THR A 179 -21.66 5.48 -5.68
C THR A 179 -22.21 6.87 -5.94
N ARG A 180 -21.33 7.86 -6.15
CA ARG A 180 -21.71 9.25 -6.42
C ARG A 180 -21.31 9.65 -7.84
N LEU A 181 -22.26 10.23 -8.58
CA LEU A 181 -22.03 10.69 -9.95
C LEU A 181 -21.85 12.21 -9.96
N PHE A 182 -20.71 12.67 -10.48
CA PHE A 182 -20.42 14.09 -10.63
C PHE A 182 -20.29 14.47 -12.11
N ARG A 183 -20.85 15.63 -12.48
CA ARG A 183 -20.54 16.34 -13.72
C ARG A 183 -19.47 17.38 -13.42
N CYS A 184 -18.31 17.21 -14.06
CA CYS A 184 -17.23 18.20 -14.09
C CYS A 184 -17.36 19.04 -15.38
N SER A 185 -17.33 20.36 -15.29
CA SER A 185 -17.41 21.27 -16.45
C SER A 185 -16.55 22.52 -16.27
N ASN A 186 -15.96 22.99 -17.38
CA ASN A 186 -15.25 24.27 -17.51
C ASN A 186 -16.04 25.29 -18.36
N GLU A 187 -17.31 25.01 -18.70
CA GLU A 187 -18.11 25.85 -19.62
C GLU A 187 -18.24 27.31 -19.16
N LYS A 188 -18.13 27.57 -17.85
CA LYS A 188 -18.24 28.92 -17.26
C LYS A 188 -16.91 29.68 -17.18
N GLY A 189 -15.82 29.15 -17.74
CA GLY A 189 -14.47 29.72 -17.62
C GLY A 189 -13.75 29.39 -16.31
N TYR A 190 -14.37 28.58 -15.44
CA TYR A 190 -13.76 28.01 -14.24
C TYR A 190 -14.25 26.59 -14.02
N PHE A 191 -13.46 25.79 -13.30
CA PHE A 191 -13.79 24.39 -12.99
C PHE A 191 -14.94 24.30 -12.01
N THR A 192 -15.99 23.60 -12.42
CA THR A 192 -17.19 23.35 -11.62
C THR A 192 -17.46 21.87 -11.52
N VAL A 193 -17.82 21.42 -10.32
CA VAL A 193 -18.26 20.04 -10.04
C VAL A 193 -19.69 20.12 -9.51
N SER A 194 -20.60 19.37 -10.13
CA SER A 194 -22.00 19.27 -9.71
C SER A 194 -22.39 17.81 -9.57
N GLU A 195 -22.96 17.43 -8.43
CA GLU A 195 -23.49 16.08 -8.22
C GLU A 195 -24.78 15.90 -9.02
N LYS A 196 -24.89 14.79 -9.75
CA LYS A 196 -25.93 14.60 -10.77
C LYS A 196 -27.19 13.90 -10.30
N CYS A 197 -27.22 13.28 -9.12
CA CYS A 197 -28.38 12.92 -8.29
C CYS A 197 -27.89 12.12 -7.06
N THR A 198 -28.71 12.07 -6.00
CA THR A 198 -28.67 11.09 -4.90
C THR A 198 -29.79 10.08 -5.11
#